data_AF-A0AAY5KVT0-F1
#
_entry.id   AF-A0AAY5KVT0-F1
#
_cell.length_a   1.000
_cell.length_b   1.000
_cell.length_c   1.000
_cell.angle_alpha   90.00
_cell.angle_beta   90.00
_cell.angle_gamma   90.00
#
_symmetry.space_group_name_H-M   'P 1'
#
loop_
_entity.id
_entity.type
_entity.pdbx_description
1 polymer ?
#
loop_
_entity_poly.entity_id
_entity_poly.type
_entity_poly.pdbx_seq_one_letter_code
_entity_poly.pdbx_strand_id
1 'polypeptide(L)' 'MHHLFPLQAYHSGLMDGDTKMVGNMAMLPLKTQFKGPAAKETKDTDIIDEAIYYFKANVFFKNYEIKVRNECFSKKD' A
#
# COMPACT_ATOMS: atom_id res chain seq x y z
N MET A 1 11.72 -32.21 3.92
CA MET A 1 10.51 -31.51 4.41
C MET A 1 10.46 -30.16 3.73
N HIS A 2 9.64 -30.02 2.69
CA HIS A 2 9.45 -28.73 2.03
C HIS A 2 8.48 -27.91 2.88
N HIS A 3 8.96 -26.85 3.52
CA HIS A 3 8.09 -25.85 4.13
C HIS A 3 7.32 -25.16 3.01
N LEU A 4 6.08 -25.61 2.82
CA LEU A 4 5.09 -24.91 2.03
C LEU A 4 4.81 -23.60 2.77
N PHE A 5 5.50 -22.52 2.40
CA PHE A 5 5.14 -21.18 2.87
C PHE A 5 3.67 -20.97 2.47
N PRO A 6 2.76 -20.68 3.42
CA PRO A 6 1.41 -20.32 3.06
C PRO A 6 1.49 -19.10 2.15
N LEU A 7 0.92 -19.19 0.96
CA LEU A 7 0.80 -18.05 0.05
C LEU A 7 0.12 -16.93 0.85
N GLN A 8 0.79 -15.80 0.97
CA GLN A 8 0.25 -14.60 1.61
C GLN A 8 -0.20 -13.62 0.53
N ALA A 9 -1.23 -12.83 0.82
CA ALA A 9 -1.63 -11.75 -0.07
C ALA A 9 -0.55 -10.66 -0.10
N TYR A 10 -0.43 -9.98 -1.25
CA TYR A 10 0.53 -8.91 -1.44
C TYR A 10 0.04 -7.63 -0.78
N HIS A 11 0.86 -7.03 0.06
CA HIS A 11 0.61 -5.74 0.72
C HIS A 11 1.42 -4.62 0.06
N SER A 12 0.93 -3.38 0.15
CA SER A 12 1.66 -2.23 -0.38
C SER A 12 2.93 -1.95 0.42
N GLY A 13 4.03 -1.71 -0.29
CA GLY A 13 5.32 -1.30 0.27
C GLY A 13 5.59 0.20 0.18
N LEU A 14 4.61 1.01 -0.23
CA LEU A 14 4.78 2.44 -0.53
C LEU A 14 4.54 3.36 0.68
N MET A 15 4.16 2.82 1.84
CA MET A 15 3.98 3.62 3.04
C MET A 15 5.34 3.96 3.66
N ASP A 16 5.65 5.24 3.71
CA ASP A 16 6.77 5.80 4.46
C ASP A 16 6.28 6.36 5.83
N GLY A 17 7.19 6.55 6.79
CA GLY A 17 6.84 7.05 8.14
C GLY A 17 6.17 8.43 8.17
N ASP A 18 6.35 9.23 7.12
CA ASP A 18 5.76 10.58 6.98
C ASP A 18 4.47 10.57 6.13
N THR A 19 3.94 9.39 5.78
CA THR A 19 2.74 9.27 4.96
C THR A 19 1.54 9.88 5.67
N LYS A 20 0.90 10.86 5.03
CA LYS A 20 -0.30 11.48 5.58
C LYS A 20 -1.44 10.47 5.57
N MET A 21 -2.23 10.47 6.64
CA MET A 21 -3.43 9.62 6.75
C MET A 21 -4.68 10.49 6.68
N VAL A 22 -5.72 9.99 6.00
CA VAL A 22 -7.07 10.56 6.05
C VAL A 22 -8.02 9.48 6.54
N GLY A 23 -8.50 9.64 7.78
CA GLY A 23 -9.22 8.58 8.47
C GLY A 23 -8.34 7.33 8.61
N ASN A 24 -8.81 6.20 8.07
CA ASN A 24 -8.11 4.91 8.13
C ASN A 24 -7.35 4.56 6.84
N MET A 25 -7.17 5.51 5.91
CA MET A 25 -6.48 5.30 4.63
C MET A 25 -5.25 6.19 4.50
N ALA A 26 -4.21 5.66 3.85
CA ALA A 26 -3.01 6.42 3.50
C ALA A 26 -3.27 7.33 2.30
N MET A 27 -2.91 8.60 2.43
CA MET A 27 -2.89 9.58 1.34
C MET A 27 -1.53 9.54 0.66
N LEU A 28 -1.38 8.59 -0.26
CA LEU A 28 -0.16 8.39 -1.02
C LEU A 28 -0.08 9.36 -2.22
N PRO A 29 1.13 9.79 -2.62
CA PRO A 29 1.31 10.57 -3.84
C PRO A 29 0.89 9.77 -5.08
N LEU A 30 0.41 10.48 -6.11
CA LEU A 30 -0.08 9.88 -7.36
C LEU A 30 0.59 10.50 -8.58
N LYS A 31 0.83 9.68 -9.61
CA LYS A 31 1.28 10.12 -10.93
C LYS A 31 0.07 10.49 -11.78
N THR A 32 -0.52 11.65 -11.51
CA THR A 32 -1.74 12.11 -12.19
C THR A 32 -1.64 13.53 -12.73
N GLN A 33 -2.28 13.77 -13.87
CA GLN A 33 -2.49 15.11 -14.44
C GLN A 33 -3.81 15.74 -13.96
N PHE A 34 -4.68 14.95 -13.35
CA PHE A 34 -5.97 15.41 -12.85
C PHE A 34 -5.81 16.17 -11.53
N LYS A 35 -6.67 17.16 -11.32
CA LYS A 35 -6.70 17.93 -10.07
C LYS A 35 -7.19 17.03 -8.93
N GLY A 36 -6.47 17.03 -7.81
CA GLY A 36 -6.83 16.27 -6.63
C GLY A 36 -6.02 16.68 -5.40
N PRO A 37 -6.41 16.18 -4.21
CA PRO A 37 -5.75 16.51 -2.95
C PRO A 37 -4.44 15.71 -2.73
N ALA A 38 -4.18 14.67 -3.52
CA ALA A 38 -2.97 13.88 -3.44
C ALA A 38 -1.75 14.68 -3.92
N ALA A 39 -0.60 14.47 -3.27
CA ALA A 39 0.67 15.01 -3.72
C ALA A 39 1.05 14.43 -5.09
N LYS A 40 1.87 15.15 -5.85
CA LYS A 40 2.44 14.62 -7.09
C LYS A 40 3.55 13.63 -6.75
N GLU A 41 3.45 12.42 -7.28
CA GLU A 41 4.52 11.44 -7.20
C GLU A 41 5.67 11.83 -8.14
N THR A 42 6.90 11.70 -7.65
CA THR A 42 8.13 11.94 -8.44
C THR A 42 8.84 10.65 -8.81
N LYS A 43 8.48 9.54 -8.18
CA LYS A 43 8.93 8.18 -8.51
C LYS A 43 8.22 7.66 -9.77
N ASP A 44 8.80 6.62 -10.36
CA ASP A 44 8.24 5.99 -11.57
C ASP A 44 6.94 5.19 -11.29
N THR A 45 6.80 4.68 -10.08
CA THR A 45 5.69 3.82 -9.62
C THR A 45 4.88 4.50 -8.53
N ASP A 46 3.56 4.45 -8.66
CA ASP A 46 2.62 4.90 -7.62
C ASP A 46 1.75 3.74 -7.08
N ILE A 47 0.85 4.06 -6.14
CA ILE A 47 -0.05 3.06 -5.53
C ILE A 47 -1.02 2.43 -6.53
N ILE A 48 -1.36 3.13 -7.62
CA ILE A 48 -2.26 2.62 -8.65
C ILE A 48 -1.52 1.57 -9.47
N ASP A 49 -0.27 1.86 -9.86
CA ASP A 49 0.61 0.92 -10.56
C ASP A 49 0.80 -0.37 -9.74
N GLU A 50 1.08 -0.25 -8.43
CA GLU A 50 1.23 -1.39 -7.52
C GLU A 50 -0.09 -2.18 -7.35
N ALA A 51 -1.21 -1.48 -7.22
CA ALA A 51 -2.52 -2.12 -7.09
C ALA A 51 -2.89 -2.95 -8.33
N ILE A 52 -2.65 -2.40 -9.53
CA ILE A 52 -2.90 -3.11 -10.79
C ILE A 52 -1.96 -4.32 -10.92
N TYR A 53 -0.69 -4.13 -10.57
CA TYR A 53 0.31 -5.20 -10.61
C TYR A 53 -0.08 -6.38 -9.72
N TYR A 54 -0.50 -6.12 -8.47
CA TYR A 54 -0.89 -7.18 -7.54
C TYR A 54 -2.33 -7.67 -7.71
N PHE A 55 -3.20 -6.94 -8.41
CA PHE A 55 -4.63 -7.29 -8.53
C PHE A 55 -4.86 -8.74 -8.97
N LYS A 56 -4.15 -9.17 -10.02
CA LYS A 56 -4.31 -10.54 -10.57
C LYS A 56 -3.92 -11.63 -9.59
N ALA A 57 -2.93 -11.38 -8.72
CA ALA A 57 -2.53 -12.36 -7.72
C ALA A 57 -3.45 -12.28 -6.49
N ASN A 58 -3.80 -11.05 -6.07
CA ASN A 58 -4.59 -10.79 -4.87
C ASN A 58 -6.06 -11.23 -4.99
N VAL A 59 -6.64 -11.26 -6.20
CA VAL A 59 -8.04 -11.66 -6.40
C VAL A 59 -8.32 -13.13 -6.03
N PHE A 60 -7.31 -13.98 -5.96
CA PHE A 60 -7.47 -15.38 -5.55
C PHE A 60 -7.58 -15.57 -4.03
N PHE A 61 -7.19 -14.56 -3.24
CA PHE A 61 -7.22 -14.65 -1.78
C PHE A 61 -8.60 -14.29 -1.25
N LYS A 62 -9.19 -15.19 -0.46
CA LYS A 62 -10.46 -14.93 0.25
C LYS A 62 -10.29 -14.05 1.49
N ASN A 63 -9.12 -14.12 2.12
CA ASN A 63 -8.79 -13.38 3.33
C ASN A 63 -7.63 -12.43 3.05
N TYR A 64 -7.76 -11.17 3.47
CA TYR A 64 -6.72 -10.14 3.35
C TYR A 64 -6.53 -9.45 4.70
N GLU A 65 -5.32 -9.52 5.25
CA GLU A 65 -4.97 -8.86 6.50
C GLU A 65 -4.65 -7.38 6.25
N ILE A 66 -5.26 -6.46 7.00
CA ILE A 66 -5.01 -5.02 6.84
C ILE A 66 -3.81 -4.61 7.71
N LYS A 67 -2.64 -4.43 7.09
CA LYS A 67 -1.36 -4.11 7.77
C LYS A 67 -1.02 -2.61 7.87
N VAL A 68 -2.01 -1.74 7.74
CA VAL A 68 -1.81 -0.27 7.72
C VAL A 68 -1.36 0.30 9.09
N ARG A 69 -1.47 -0.46 10.19
CA ARG A 69 -1.56 0.10 11.55
C ARG A 69 -0.30 0.02 12.44
N ASN A 70 0.77 -0.68 12.06
CA ASN A 70 1.85 -0.97 13.03
C ASN A 70 3.10 -0.08 12.91
N GLU A 71 3.39 0.53 11.75
CA GLU A 71 4.64 1.31 11.59
C GLU A 71 4.43 2.82 11.81
N CYS A 72 3.28 3.36 11.41
CA CYS A 72 3.04 4.80 11.49
C CYS A 72 2.69 5.32 12.90
N PHE A 73 2.21 4.45 13.80
CA PHE A 73 1.93 4.81 15.20
C PHE A 73 3.16 4.76 16.12
N SER A 74 4.27 4.18 15.67
CA SER A 74 5.44 3.89 16.53
C SER A 74 6.45 5.04 16.65
N LYS A 75 6.16 6.23 16.11
CA LYS A 75 6.99 7.43 16.34
C LYS A 75 6.20 8.54 17.02
N LYS A 76 5.71 8.21 18.21
CA LYS A 76 5.25 9.20 19.18
C LYS A 76 5.88 8.90 20.54
N ASP A 77 7.21 8.83 20.56
CA ASP A 77 8.06 9.02 21.73
C ASP A 77 9.26 9.88 21.31
#